data_AF-A0A194XD22-F1
#
_entry.id   AF-A0A194XD22-F1
#
_cell.length_a   1.000
_cell.length_b   1.000
_cell.length_c   1.000
_cell.angle_alpha   90.00
_cell.angle_beta   90.00
_cell.angle_gamma   90.00
#
_symmetry.space_group_name_H-M   'P 1'
#
loop_
_entity.id
_entity.type
_entity.pdbx_description
1 polymer ?
#
loop_
_entity_poly.entity_id
_entity_poly.type
_entity_poly.pdbx_seq_one_letter_code
_entity_poly.pdbx_strand_id
1 'polypeptide(L)'
;MVGIPKSKGCQLCRSRSVKCDETRPSCLQCTKGGRECPGYSRETKFVDEALRLRWKVSQPSSGKPTCIKTRGTLKPPSFKSGSLELAQTVSCCISELFPLHHMTLQLSILGSWLWYVPKRLGNNMVLDSAARALSLAHFARLSMQEAATINSLESYSQALTSLSKALNRPDTRYSSEIVAATMLLGLFESFVGMENTSWIKHAGGTGALLQVRGAHLHESEFDYYMFLACRGPIISGALMSGTSCYLDSPEWMALSAYNSKLFPSKRKSFQQYGLDPRPNENVFVS
;
A
#
# COMPACT_ATOMS: atom_id res chain seq x y z
N MET A 1 -10.66 -26.23 -22.73
CA MET A 1 -11.61 -25.48 -21.89
C MET A 1 -12.45 -24.61 -22.82
N VAL A 2 -13.72 -24.94 -23.01
CA VAL A 2 -14.61 -24.25 -23.95
C VAL A 2 -14.86 -22.81 -23.48
N GLY A 3 -14.55 -21.83 -24.35
CA GLY A 3 -14.75 -20.42 -24.06
C GLY A 3 -16.23 -20.11 -23.88
N ILE A 4 -16.58 -19.43 -22.79
CA ILE A 4 -17.95 -18.96 -22.53
C ILE A 4 -18.33 -17.98 -23.66
N PRO A 5 -19.34 -18.27 -24.50
CA PRO A 5 -19.71 -17.38 -25.59
C PRO A 5 -20.27 -16.07 -25.04
N LYS A 6 -19.57 -14.96 -25.26
CA LYS A 6 -20.02 -13.62 -24.84
C LYS A 6 -20.97 -13.02 -25.89
N SER A 7 -22.19 -13.53 -26.00
CA SER A 7 -23.16 -12.93 -26.92
C SER A 7 -23.49 -11.47 -26.52
N LYS A 8 -23.59 -10.60 -27.51
CA LYS A 8 -23.85 -9.15 -27.34
C LYS A 8 -25.33 -8.79 -27.45
N GLY A 9 -26.21 -9.74 -27.81
CA GLY A 9 -27.65 -9.52 -27.97
C GLY A 9 -28.39 -9.03 -26.71
N CYS A 10 -29.64 -8.58 -26.85
CA CYS A 10 -30.46 -8.15 -25.70
C CYS A 10 -30.80 -9.34 -24.79
N GLN A 11 -31.21 -9.07 -23.54
CA GLN A 11 -31.47 -10.14 -22.57
C GLN A 11 -32.56 -11.13 -23.04
N LEU A 12 -33.60 -10.64 -23.70
CA LEU A 12 -34.71 -11.46 -24.21
C LEU A 12 -34.29 -12.38 -25.37
N CYS A 13 -33.43 -11.90 -26.27
CA CYS A 13 -32.90 -12.75 -27.36
C CYS A 13 -31.92 -13.80 -26.82
N ARG A 14 -31.12 -13.45 -25.79
CA ARG A 14 -30.22 -14.40 -25.12
C ARG A 14 -30.99 -15.50 -24.40
N SER A 15 -32.03 -15.16 -23.63
CA SER A 15 -32.82 -16.16 -22.90
C SER A 15 -33.58 -17.10 -23.84
N ARG A 16 -33.95 -16.61 -25.03
CA ARG A 16 -34.59 -17.39 -26.08
C ARG A 16 -33.62 -18.11 -27.01
N SER A 17 -32.30 -17.95 -26.82
CA SER A 17 -31.26 -18.51 -27.69
C SER A 17 -31.47 -18.18 -29.19
N VAL A 18 -31.97 -16.98 -29.50
CA VAL A 18 -32.16 -16.50 -30.88
C VAL A 18 -31.15 -15.40 -31.22
N LYS A 19 -30.79 -15.29 -32.51
CA LYS A 19 -29.88 -14.26 -33.00
C LYS A 19 -30.50 -12.87 -32.80
N CYS A 20 -29.70 -11.94 -32.28
CA CYS A 20 -30.11 -10.56 -32.02
C CYS A 20 -29.41 -9.62 -33.01
N ASP A 21 -30.15 -8.65 -33.55
CA ASP A 21 -29.64 -7.67 -34.51
C ASP A 21 -28.97 -6.44 -33.83
N GLU A 22 -28.92 -6.40 -32.49
CA GLU A 22 -28.21 -5.39 -31.69
C GLU A 22 -28.63 -3.92 -31.90
N THR A 23 -29.75 -3.65 -32.57
CA THR A 23 -30.31 -2.30 -32.76
C THR A 23 -30.75 -1.64 -31.46
N ARG A 24 -30.52 -0.33 -31.33
CA ARG A 24 -30.94 0.49 -30.17
C ARG A 24 -32.03 1.50 -30.61
N PRO A 25 -33.03 1.83 -29.77
CA PRO A 25 -33.22 1.40 -28.37
C PRO A 25 -33.79 -0.01 -28.20
N SER A 26 -34.44 -0.57 -29.23
CA SER A 26 -35.06 -1.90 -29.21
C SER A 26 -34.58 -2.79 -30.36
N CYS A 27 -34.50 -4.10 -30.12
CA CYS A 27 -34.07 -5.08 -31.11
C CYS A 27 -35.18 -5.38 -32.13
N LEU A 28 -34.86 -5.56 -33.42
CA LEU A 28 -35.87 -5.83 -34.46
C LEU A 28 -36.72 -7.07 -34.18
N GLN A 29 -36.12 -8.14 -33.64
CA GLN A 29 -36.84 -9.34 -33.23
C GLN A 29 -37.81 -9.13 -32.07
N CYS A 30 -37.52 -8.16 -31.20
CA CYS A 30 -38.35 -7.79 -30.06
C CYS A 30 -39.59 -7.03 -30.58
N THR A 31 -39.37 -6.03 -31.44
CA THR A 31 -40.44 -5.24 -32.10
C THR A 31 -41.33 -6.10 -32.99
N LYS A 32 -40.75 -6.94 -33.87
CA LYS A 32 -41.54 -7.84 -34.73
C LYS A 32 -42.32 -8.87 -33.92
N GLY A 33 -41.78 -9.29 -32.78
CA GLY A 33 -42.43 -10.20 -31.86
C GLY A 33 -43.47 -9.56 -30.93
N GLY A 34 -43.71 -8.25 -31.05
CA GLY A 34 -44.68 -7.50 -30.23
C GLY A 34 -44.29 -7.40 -28.75
N ARG A 35 -42.99 -7.45 -28.42
CA ARG A 35 -42.51 -7.47 -27.03
C ARG A 35 -41.60 -6.29 -26.75
N GLU A 36 -41.68 -5.79 -25.52
CA GLU A 36 -40.80 -4.74 -25.03
C GLU A 36 -39.36 -5.27 -24.87
N CYS A 37 -38.39 -4.51 -25.36
CA CYS A 37 -36.99 -4.91 -25.32
C CYS A 37 -36.36 -4.43 -23.99
N PRO A 38 -35.88 -5.32 -23.11
CA PRO A 38 -35.26 -4.94 -21.83
C PRO A 38 -33.86 -4.30 -21.99
N GLY A 39 -33.42 -4.05 -23.23
CA GLY A 39 -32.12 -3.48 -23.53
C GLY A 39 -30.95 -4.47 -23.43
N TYR A 40 -29.74 -3.91 -23.40
CA TYR A 40 -28.46 -4.63 -23.54
C TYR A 40 -27.65 -4.71 -22.24
N SER A 41 -28.22 -4.28 -21.10
CA SER A 41 -27.53 -4.21 -19.82
C SER A 41 -26.96 -5.57 -19.40
N ARG A 42 -25.65 -5.58 -19.17
CA ARG A 42 -24.95 -6.69 -18.53
C ARG A 42 -24.90 -6.35 -17.04
N GLU A 43 -25.60 -7.10 -16.21
CA GLU A 43 -25.33 -7.11 -14.79
C GLU A 43 -23.87 -7.55 -14.59
N THR A 44 -23.05 -6.67 -14.05
CA THR A 44 -21.71 -7.02 -13.60
C THR A 44 -21.85 -7.94 -12.39
N LYS A 45 -21.72 -9.25 -12.59
CA LYS A 45 -21.62 -10.21 -11.49
C LYS A 45 -20.21 -10.15 -10.93
N PHE A 46 -20.09 -9.76 -9.67
CA PHE A 46 -18.87 -9.94 -8.89
C PHE A 46 -18.65 -11.45 -8.72
N VAL A 47 -17.56 -11.98 -9.30
CA VAL A 47 -17.17 -13.37 -9.14
C VAL A 47 -16.06 -13.43 -8.10
N ASP A 48 -16.34 -14.09 -6.98
CA ASP A 48 -15.34 -14.36 -5.96
C ASP A 48 -14.31 -15.40 -6.49
N GLU A 49 -13.11 -14.92 -6.83
CA GLU A 49 -12.00 -15.79 -7.26
C GLU A 49 -11.25 -16.47 -6.10
N ALA A 50 -11.56 -16.15 -4.83
CA ALA A 50 -10.81 -16.68 -3.68
C ALA A 50 -10.84 -18.21 -3.62
N LEU A 51 -11.97 -18.83 -3.97
CA LEU A 51 -12.11 -20.29 -4.03
C LEU A 51 -11.30 -20.93 -5.17
N ARG A 52 -11.18 -20.22 -6.32
CA ARG A 52 -10.40 -20.69 -7.48
C ARG A 52 -8.90 -20.59 -7.23
N LEU A 53 -8.46 -19.56 -6.53
CA LEU A 53 -7.05 -19.37 -6.15
C LEU A 53 -6.64 -20.35 -5.05
N ARG A 54 -7.54 -20.67 -4.10
CA ARG A 54 -7.30 -21.65 -3.04
C ARG A 54 -6.95 -23.04 -3.59
N TRP A 55 -7.62 -23.47 -4.67
CA TRP A 55 -7.33 -24.76 -5.31
C TRP A 55 -5.97 -24.79 -6.05
N LYS A 56 -5.53 -23.66 -6.64
CA LYS A 56 -4.21 -23.58 -7.28
C LYS A 56 -3.05 -23.62 -6.28
N VAL A 57 -3.27 -23.16 -5.05
CA VAL A 57 -2.26 -23.19 -3.97
C VAL A 57 -2.20 -24.58 -3.30
N SER A 58 -3.26 -25.39 -3.38
CA SER A 58 -3.31 -26.72 -2.77
C SER A 58 -2.71 -27.85 -3.63
N GLN A 59 -2.20 -27.59 -4.83
CA GLN A 59 -1.49 -28.60 -5.62
C GLN A 59 0.01 -28.56 -5.30
N PRO A 60 0.63 -29.67 -4.87
CA PRO A 60 2.07 -29.73 -4.69
C PRO A 60 2.73 -29.70 -6.07
N SER A 61 3.29 -28.55 -6.45
CA SER A 61 4.20 -28.50 -7.59
C SER A 61 5.51 -29.18 -7.18
N SER A 62 5.86 -30.26 -7.89
CA SER A 62 7.11 -31.02 -7.74
C SER A 62 8.34 -30.28 -8.28
N GLY A 63 8.25 -28.96 -8.46
CA GLY A 63 9.37 -28.11 -8.82
C GLY A 63 10.13 -27.70 -7.57
N LYS A 64 11.31 -28.29 -7.34
CA LYS A 64 12.25 -27.78 -6.33
C LYS A 64 12.43 -26.27 -6.54
N PRO A 65 12.27 -25.43 -5.52
CA PRO A 65 12.55 -24.01 -5.65
C PRO A 65 14.02 -23.87 -6.01
N THR A 66 14.29 -23.40 -7.22
CA THR A 66 15.66 -23.09 -7.64
C THR A 66 16.00 -21.78 -6.96
N CYS A 67 16.65 -21.89 -5.80
CA CYS A 67 17.21 -20.78 -5.06
C CYS A 67 18.23 -20.06 -5.95
N ILE A 68 17.87 -18.85 -6.39
CA ILE A 68 18.87 -17.89 -6.89
C ILE A 68 19.74 -17.54 -5.68
N LYS A 69 20.94 -18.12 -5.64
CA LYS A 69 21.94 -17.82 -4.61
C LYS A 69 22.58 -16.46 -4.92
N THR A 70 21.98 -15.37 -4.47
CA THR A 70 22.72 -14.13 -4.26
C THR A 70 23.53 -14.28 -2.98
N ARG A 71 24.79 -14.70 -3.16
CA ARG A 71 25.77 -14.89 -2.10
C ARG A 71 26.27 -13.52 -1.63
N GLY A 72 25.52 -12.90 -0.71
CA GLY A 72 25.98 -11.77 0.09
C GLY A 72 25.83 -12.12 1.56
N THR A 73 26.92 -12.46 2.24
CA THR A 73 26.95 -12.64 3.69
C THR A 73 26.82 -11.28 4.37
N LEU A 74 25.60 -10.74 4.42
CA LEU A 74 25.30 -9.64 5.32
C LEU A 74 25.25 -10.20 6.74
N LYS A 75 26.28 -9.93 7.53
CA LYS A 75 26.24 -10.17 8.98
C LYS A 75 25.04 -9.40 9.55
N PRO A 76 24.25 -10.00 10.44
CA PRO A 76 23.18 -9.27 11.12
C PRO A 76 23.82 -8.12 11.92
N PRO A 77 23.29 -6.90 11.84
CA PRO A 77 23.74 -5.82 12.69
C PRO A 77 23.47 -6.19 14.14
N SER A 78 24.53 -6.40 14.92
CA SER A 78 24.45 -6.38 16.39
C SER A 78 24.31 -4.91 16.78
N PHE A 79 23.08 -4.45 16.94
CA PHE A 79 22.77 -3.04 17.15
C PHE A 79 23.31 -2.54 18.49
N LYS A 80 24.45 -1.85 18.46
CA LYS A 80 24.83 -0.91 19.52
C LYS A 80 24.31 0.47 19.12
N SER A 81 23.16 0.87 19.68
CA SER A 81 22.44 2.15 19.56
C SER A 81 23.19 3.37 18.99
N GLY A 82 23.44 3.40 17.69
CA GLY A 82 23.79 4.60 16.93
C GLY A 82 22.64 5.01 16.00
N SER A 83 22.24 6.28 16.01
CA SER A 83 21.22 6.81 15.08
C SER A 83 21.61 6.61 13.62
N LEU A 84 22.90 6.72 13.30
CA LEU A 84 23.44 6.50 11.96
C LEU A 84 23.33 5.03 11.50
N GLU A 85 23.66 4.07 12.36
CA GLU A 85 23.55 2.63 12.05
C GLU A 85 22.09 2.23 11.83
N LEU A 86 21.19 2.81 12.63
CA LEU A 86 19.74 2.63 12.45
C LEU A 86 19.29 3.20 11.10
N ALA A 87 19.70 4.42 10.75
CA ALA A 87 19.34 5.04 9.47
C ALA A 87 19.80 4.23 8.26
N GLN A 88 21.02 3.69 8.29
CA GLN A 88 21.53 2.82 7.24
C GLN A 88 20.73 1.53 7.13
N THR A 89 20.43 0.89 8.26
CA THR A 89 19.65 -0.36 8.27
C THR A 89 18.23 -0.15 7.78
N VAL A 90 17.58 0.95 8.21
CA VAL A 90 16.25 1.35 7.74
C VAL A 90 16.27 1.63 6.23
N SER A 91 17.28 2.34 5.73
CA SER A 91 17.43 2.61 4.30
C SER A 91 17.59 1.32 3.47
N CYS A 92 18.35 0.35 3.99
CA CYS A 92 18.49 -0.97 3.37
C CYS A 92 17.16 -1.72 3.36
N CYS A 93 16.47 -1.77 4.51
CA CYS A 93 15.13 -2.36 4.63
C CYS A 93 14.13 -1.76 3.63
N ILE A 94 14.08 -0.43 3.50
CA ILE A 94 13.19 0.24 2.54
C ILE A 94 13.52 -0.16 1.10
N SER A 95 14.80 -0.26 0.76
CA SER A 95 15.25 -0.64 -0.60
C SER A 95 14.85 -2.07 -0.96
N GLU A 96 14.93 -2.99 0.00
CA GLU A 96 14.51 -4.39 -0.16
C GLU A 96 12.98 -4.56 -0.19
N LEU A 97 12.25 -3.80 0.65
CA LEU A 97 10.79 -3.81 0.66
C LEU A 97 10.18 -3.20 -0.61
N PHE A 98 10.88 -2.26 -1.24
CA PHE A 98 10.42 -1.55 -2.43
C PHE A 98 11.50 -1.53 -3.52
N PRO A 99 11.80 -2.69 -4.16
CA PRO A 99 12.83 -2.75 -5.18
C PRO A 99 12.46 -1.84 -6.35
N LEU A 100 13.33 -0.88 -6.65
CA LEU A 100 13.14 0.16 -7.66
C LEU A 100 12.81 -0.40 -9.07
N HIS A 101 13.07 -1.68 -9.34
CA HIS A 101 12.89 -2.34 -10.63
C HIS A 101 11.48 -2.88 -10.93
N HIS A 102 10.58 -3.00 -9.95
CA HIS A 102 9.19 -3.46 -10.16
C HIS A 102 8.17 -2.40 -9.72
N MET A 103 8.42 -1.15 -10.08
CA MET A 103 7.58 -0.01 -9.67
C MET A 103 6.24 -0.02 -10.42
N THR A 104 5.24 -0.77 -9.92
CA THR A 104 3.84 -0.46 -10.25
C THR A 104 3.48 0.88 -9.62
N LEU A 105 2.62 1.67 -10.29
CA LEU A 105 2.20 2.99 -9.83
C LEU A 105 1.66 2.97 -8.38
N GLN A 106 1.06 1.86 -7.94
CA GLN A 106 0.51 1.67 -6.59
C GLN A 106 1.58 1.59 -5.48
N LEU A 107 2.71 0.91 -5.70
CA LEU A 107 3.79 0.78 -4.70
C LEU A 107 4.47 2.14 -4.40
N SER A 108 4.53 3.01 -5.41
CA SER A 108 5.12 4.34 -5.23
C SER A 108 4.26 5.28 -4.36
N ILE A 109 2.94 5.18 -4.41
CA ILE A 109 2.06 6.05 -3.63
C ILE A 109 2.05 5.63 -2.15
N LEU A 110 2.12 4.33 -1.88
CA LEU A 110 2.11 3.77 -0.52
C LEU A 110 3.45 3.91 0.21
N GLY A 111 4.58 3.89 -0.53
CA GLY A 111 5.92 3.83 0.03
C GLY A 111 6.75 5.12 -0.03
N SER A 112 6.32 6.16 -0.75
CA SER A 112 7.16 7.37 -0.96
C SER A 112 7.58 8.07 0.33
N TRP A 113 6.74 8.09 1.35
CA TRP A 113 7.07 8.71 2.65
C TRP A 113 8.19 7.96 3.40
N LEU A 114 8.36 6.65 3.17
CA LEU A 114 9.37 5.84 3.86
C LEU A 114 10.80 6.37 3.59
N TRP A 115 11.04 6.89 2.39
CA TRP A 115 12.34 7.46 2.00
C TRP A 115 12.74 8.72 2.78
N TYR A 116 11.80 9.36 3.46
CA TYR A 116 12.08 10.49 4.35
C TYR A 116 12.42 10.06 5.78
N VAL A 117 12.12 8.81 6.15
CA VAL A 117 12.30 8.30 7.52
C VAL A 117 13.77 8.30 7.96
N PRO A 118 14.76 7.79 7.19
CA PRO A 118 16.15 7.71 7.65
C PRO A 118 16.74 9.06 8.10
N LYS A 119 16.40 10.16 7.42
CA LYS A 119 16.86 11.51 7.77
C LYS A 119 16.27 12.06 9.07
N ARG A 120 15.17 11.49 9.55
CA ARG A 120 14.45 11.93 10.76
C ARG A 120 14.83 11.13 12.00
N LEU A 121 15.57 10.02 11.84
CA LEU A 121 15.96 9.17 12.95
C LEU A 121 16.95 9.85 13.89
N GLY A 122 16.88 9.49 15.17
CA GLY A 122 17.67 10.09 16.25
C GLY A 122 17.02 11.30 16.91
N ASN A 123 15.93 11.82 16.34
CA ASN A 123 15.21 13.00 16.88
C ASN A 123 13.94 12.62 17.65
N ASN A 124 13.36 11.45 17.39
CA ASN A 124 12.11 11.02 18.01
C ASN A 124 12.16 9.53 18.35
N MET A 125 12.11 9.23 19.66
CA MET A 125 12.19 7.86 20.16
C MET A 125 11.09 6.94 19.66
N VAL A 126 9.88 7.47 19.40
CA VAL A 126 8.74 6.67 18.92
C VAL A 126 9.00 6.24 17.48
N LEU A 127 9.45 7.17 16.64
CA LEU A 127 9.83 6.87 15.26
C LEU A 127 11.01 5.90 15.21
N ASP A 128 12.04 6.14 16.02
CA ASP A 128 13.24 5.29 16.07
C ASP A 128 12.92 3.86 16.47
N SER A 129 12.13 3.67 17.53
CA SER A 129 11.73 2.33 17.98
C SER A 129 10.83 1.64 16.96
N ALA A 130 9.89 2.35 16.31
CA ALA A 130 9.04 1.77 15.27
C ALA A 130 9.86 1.37 14.02
N ALA A 131 10.79 2.23 13.57
CA ALA A 131 11.66 1.96 12.43
C ALA A 131 12.62 0.79 12.70
N ARG A 132 13.15 0.70 13.94
CA ARG A 132 13.97 -0.42 14.39
C ARG A 132 13.18 -1.73 14.40
N ALA A 133 11.97 -1.71 14.95
CA ALA A 133 11.09 -2.88 14.99
C ALA A 133 10.83 -3.43 13.58
N LEU A 134 10.41 -2.56 12.65
CA LEU A 134 10.12 -2.95 11.27
C LEU A 134 11.37 -3.52 10.57
N SER A 135 12.52 -2.84 10.71
CA SER A 135 13.75 -3.26 10.05
C SER A 135 14.26 -4.60 10.58
N LEU A 136 14.25 -4.79 11.91
CA LEU A 136 14.62 -6.05 12.52
C LEU A 136 13.67 -7.17 12.11
N ALA A 137 12.36 -6.94 12.09
CA ALA A 137 11.39 -7.94 11.64
C ALA A 137 11.62 -8.35 10.18
N HIS A 138 11.89 -7.38 9.30
CA HIS A 138 12.19 -7.66 7.90
C HIS A 138 13.46 -8.52 7.75
N PHE A 139 14.58 -8.12 8.35
CA PHE A 139 15.84 -8.87 8.23
C PHE A 139 15.83 -10.19 8.99
N ALA A 140 15.08 -10.32 10.08
CA ALA A 140 14.86 -11.59 10.78
C ALA A 140 14.20 -12.61 9.85
N ARG A 141 13.18 -12.18 9.08
CA ARG A 141 12.51 -13.03 8.08
C ARG A 141 13.44 -13.47 6.96
N LEU A 142 14.33 -12.58 6.48
CA LEU A 142 15.29 -12.92 5.43
C LEU A 142 16.42 -13.84 5.92
N SER A 143 16.89 -13.63 7.15
CA SER A 143 18.07 -14.31 7.70
C SER A 143 17.76 -15.60 8.46
N MET A 144 16.47 -15.91 8.68
CA MET A 144 16.00 -17.03 9.52
C MET A 144 16.61 -17.05 10.94
N GLN A 145 16.84 -15.88 11.53
CA GLN A 145 17.46 -15.75 12.86
C GLN A 145 16.43 -15.42 13.93
N GLU A 146 16.28 -16.31 14.91
CA GLU A 146 15.30 -16.19 15.99
C GLU A 146 15.58 -15.00 16.92
N ALA A 147 16.86 -14.72 17.21
CA ALA A 147 17.26 -13.57 18.05
C ALA A 147 16.81 -12.22 17.46
N ALA A 148 16.83 -12.07 16.13
CA ALA A 148 16.39 -10.86 15.46
C ALA A 148 14.86 -10.67 15.56
N THR A 149 14.10 -11.76 15.62
CA THR A 149 12.65 -11.74 15.86
C THR A 149 12.32 -11.27 17.27
N ILE A 150 13.05 -11.73 18.28
CA ILE A 150 12.83 -11.30 19.67
C ILE A 150 13.12 -9.79 19.82
N ASN A 151 14.26 -9.33 19.28
CA ASN A 151 14.63 -7.91 19.33
C ASN A 151 13.65 -7.00 18.57
N SER A 152 13.01 -7.52 17.50
CA SER A 152 12.00 -6.77 16.75
C SER A 152 10.72 -6.57 17.58
N LEU A 153 10.27 -7.60 18.30
CA LEU A 153 9.13 -7.55 19.22
C LEU A 153 9.40 -6.64 20.42
N GLU A 154 10.60 -6.67 20.98
CA GLU A 154 11.00 -5.77 22.06
C GLU A 154 10.96 -4.30 21.60
N SER A 155 11.52 -4.01 20.42
CA SER A 155 11.47 -2.68 19.82
C SER A 155 10.04 -2.22 19.53
N TYR A 156 9.18 -3.14 19.08
CA TYR A 156 7.75 -2.89 18.85
C TYR A 156 7.01 -2.55 20.15
N SER A 157 7.23 -3.33 21.22
CA SER A 157 6.66 -3.06 22.55
C SER A 157 7.11 -1.70 23.11
N GLN A 158 8.40 -1.37 22.95
CA GLN A 158 8.95 -0.07 23.32
C GLN A 158 8.30 1.06 22.52
N ALA A 159 8.09 0.87 21.22
CA ALA A 159 7.43 1.85 20.37
C ALA A 159 5.97 2.09 20.79
N LEU A 160 5.21 1.05 21.10
CA LEU A 160 3.83 1.18 21.60
C LEU A 160 3.77 1.93 22.94
N THR A 161 4.66 1.59 23.87
CA THR A 161 4.75 2.25 25.18
C THR A 161 5.09 3.74 25.02
N SER A 162 6.04 4.05 24.13
CA SER A 162 6.48 5.42 23.88
C SER A 162 5.44 6.22 23.11
N LEU A 163 4.73 5.58 22.16
CA LEU A 163 3.62 6.17 21.43
C LEU A 163 2.48 6.53 22.39
N SER A 164 2.09 5.62 23.28
CA SER A 164 1.08 5.89 24.31
C SER A 164 1.44 7.11 25.16
N LYS A 165 2.69 7.23 25.61
CA LYS A 165 3.18 8.40 26.34
C LYS A 165 3.15 9.67 25.49
N ALA A 166 3.56 9.60 24.22
CA ALA A 166 3.58 10.74 23.32
C ALA A 166 2.18 11.25 22.97
N LEU A 167 1.18 10.38 22.84
CA LEU A 167 -0.21 10.76 22.59
C LEU A 167 -0.84 11.54 23.77
N ASN A 168 -0.34 11.32 24.98
CA ASN A 168 -0.75 12.06 26.17
C ASN A 168 -0.07 13.44 26.31
N ARG A 169 0.87 13.78 25.42
CA ARG A 169 1.64 15.03 25.47
C ARG A 169 1.11 16.04 24.44
N PRO A 170 0.56 17.20 24.87
CA PRO A 170 -0.07 18.16 23.95
C PRO A 170 0.85 18.70 22.85
N ASP A 171 2.15 18.81 23.15
CA ASP A 171 3.21 19.35 22.31
C ASP A 171 3.62 18.42 21.16
N THR A 172 3.62 17.10 21.38
CA THR A 172 4.19 16.14 20.43
C THR A 172 3.20 15.15 19.85
N ARG A 173 1.99 15.01 20.44
CA ARG A 173 0.97 14.02 20.08
C ARG A 173 0.52 14.03 18.62
N TYR A 174 0.71 15.14 17.93
CA TYR A 174 0.31 15.30 16.53
C TYR A 174 1.49 15.60 15.60
N SER A 175 2.73 15.34 16.01
CA SER A 175 3.92 15.52 15.16
C SER A 175 3.96 14.53 14.00
N SER A 176 4.66 14.87 12.92
CA SER A 176 4.80 14.03 11.72
C SER A 176 5.45 12.68 12.05
N GLU A 177 6.38 12.70 13.00
CA GLU A 177 7.08 11.52 13.52
C GLU A 177 6.11 10.54 14.20
N ILE A 178 5.07 11.03 14.88
CA ILE A 178 4.06 10.18 15.51
C ILE A 178 3.16 9.50 14.48
N VAL A 179 2.75 10.24 13.43
CA VAL A 179 1.99 9.67 12.32
C VAL A 179 2.81 8.60 11.61
N ALA A 180 4.06 8.92 11.26
CA ALA A 180 4.98 7.99 10.62
C ALA A 180 5.23 6.74 11.47
N ALA A 181 5.47 6.91 12.77
CA ALA A 181 5.66 5.78 13.69
C ALA A 181 4.42 4.89 13.73
N THR A 182 3.21 5.47 13.80
CA THR A 182 1.96 4.71 13.82
C THR A 182 1.77 3.90 12.53
N MET A 183 2.15 4.47 11.38
CA MET A 183 2.15 3.77 10.09
C MET A 183 3.20 2.64 10.03
N LEU A 184 4.42 2.87 10.52
CA LEU A 184 5.47 1.85 10.59
C LEU A 184 5.07 0.66 11.48
N LEU A 185 4.34 0.91 12.56
CA LEU A 185 3.79 -0.15 13.42
C LEU A 185 2.72 -0.99 12.70
N GLY A 186 1.84 -0.35 11.92
CA GLY A 186 0.89 -1.08 11.08
C GLY A 186 1.58 -1.92 9.99
N LEU A 187 2.68 -1.43 9.43
CA LEU A 187 3.52 -2.21 8.51
C LEU A 187 4.16 -3.41 9.24
N PHE A 188 4.73 -3.19 10.42
CA PHE A 188 5.33 -4.25 11.23
C PHE A 188 4.35 -5.40 11.47
N GLU A 189 3.13 -5.09 11.90
CA GLU A 189 2.09 -6.10 12.16
C GLU A 189 1.71 -6.86 10.89
N SER A 190 1.65 -6.15 9.75
CA SER A 190 1.40 -6.75 8.45
C SER A 190 2.52 -7.72 8.03
N PHE A 191 3.78 -7.45 8.41
CA PHE A 191 4.91 -8.32 8.11
C PHE A 191 5.06 -9.49 9.08
N VAL A 192 4.83 -9.28 10.37
CA VAL A 192 4.99 -10.33 11.39
C VAL A 192 3.76 -11.26 11.41
N GLY A 193 2.63 -10.83 10.84
CA GLY A 193 1.40 -11.62 10.87
C GLY A 193 0.82 -11.71 12.27
N MET A 194 0.93 -10.62 13.03
CA MET A 194 0.15 -10.44 14.26
C MET A 194 -1.35 -10.55 13.91
N GLU A 195 -2.22 -10.86 14.88
CA GLU A 195 -3.68 -11.09 14.69
C GLU A 195 -4.27 -10.37 13.46
N ASN A 196 -5.09 -11.07 12.66
CA ASN A 196 -5.60 -10.63 11.34
C ASN A 196 -6.28 -9.23 11.28
N THR A 197 -6.44 -8.54 12.41
CA THR A 197 -7.06 -7.21 12.53
C THR A 197 -6.16 -6.11 13.11
N SER A 198 -4.95 -6.40 13.61
CA SER A 198 -4.13 -5.38 14.30
C SER A 198 -3.75 -4.22 13.40
N TRP A 199 -3.34 -4.50 12.15
CA TRP A 199 -3.00 -3.47 11.17
C TRP A 199 -4.19 -2.54 10.87
N ILE A 200 -5.43 -3.05 10.97
CA ILE A 200 -6.66 -2.27 10.78
C ILE A 200 -6.81 -1.25 11.90
N LYS A 201 -6.51 -1.64 13.15
CA LYS A 201 -6.53 -0.72 14.31
C LYS A 201 -5.48 0.39 14.13
N HIS A 202 -4.27 0.05 13.66
CA HIS A 202 -3.25 1.05 13.35
C HIS A 202 -3.65 1.97 12.18
N ALA A 203 -4.27 1.44 11.13
CA ALA A 203 -4.79 2.24 10.02
C ALA A 203 -5.90 3.20 10.48
N GLY A 204 -6.83 2.74 11.33
CA GLY A 204 -7.87 3.57 11.93
C GLY A 204 -7.33 4.65 12.85
N GLY A 205 -6.37 4.30 13.72
CA GLY A 205 -5.70 5.26 14.60
C GLY A 205 -4.92 6.32 13.82
N THR A 206 -4.22 5.91 12.75
CA THR A 206 -3.55 6.84 11.83
C THR A 206 -4.57 7.77 11.17
N GLY A 207 -5.69 7.22 10.67
CA GLY A 207 -6.76 8.01 10.06
C GLY A 207 -7.36 9.06 11.01
N ALA A 208 -7.51 8.71 12.30
CA ALA A 208 -7.96 9.64 13.33
C ALA A 208 -6.91 10.73 13.64
N LEU A 209 -5.61 10.38 13.69
CA LEU A 209 -4.53 11.37 13.85
C LEU A 209 -4.50 12.37 12.70
N LEU A 210 -4.63 11.88 11.46
CA LEU A 210 -4.73 12.74 10.27
C LEU A 210 -5.92 13.70 10.38
N GLN A 211 -7.09 13.19 10.79
CA GLN A 211 -8.30 14.00 10.94
C GLN A 211 -8.10 15.12 11.97
N VAL A 212 -7.54 14.81 13.14
CA VAL A 212 -7.33 15.80 14.22
C VAL A 212 -6.24 16.81 13.86
N ARG A 213 -5.21 16.39 13.11
CA ARG A 213 -4.18 17.30 12.55
C ARG A 213 -4.76 18.30 11.56
N GLY A 214 -5.80 17.92 10.83
CA GLY A 214 -6.39 18.73 9.77
C GLY A 214 -5.55 18.76 8.48
N ALA A 215 -6.15 19.26 7.40
CA ALA A 215 -5.54 19.24 6.06
C ALA A 215 -4.24 20.07 5.96
N HIS A 216 -4.18 21.22 6.64
CA HIS A 216 -3.06 22.16 6.59
C HIS A 216 -1.71 21.57 7.05
N LEU A 217 -1.72 20.61 7.99
CA LEU A 217 -0.49 19.93 8.45
C LEU A 217 0.00 18.84 7.47
N HIS A 218 -0.54 18.78 6.25
CA HIS A 218 -0.17 17.81 5.21
C HIS A 218 0.34 18.47 3.92
N GLU A 219 0.80 19.72 4.02
CA GLU A 219 1.35 20.47 2.88
C GLU A 219 2.82 20.12 2.59
N SER A 220 3.57 19.63 3.58
CA SER A 220 4.94 19.16 3.38
C SER A 220 4.96 17.88 2.54
N GLU A 221 6.01 17.64 1.75
CA GLU A 221 6.13 16.40 0.96
C GLU A 221 5.98 15.15 1.82
N PHE A 222 6.61 15.14 3.01
CA PHE A 222 6.57 13.99 3.92
C PHE A 222 5.16 13.70 4.41
N ASP A 223 4.46 14.73 4.91
CA ASP A 223 3.11 14.59 5.43
C ASP A 223 2.10 14.29 4.31
N TYR A 224 2.30 14.87 3.12
CA TYR A 224 1.46 14.61 1.96
C TYR A 224 1.57 13.15 1.50
N TYR A 225 2.77 12.58 1.44
CA TYR A 225 2.93 11.17 1.08
C TYR A 225 2.37 10.22 2.14
N MET A 226 2.43 10.58 3.43
CA MET A 226 1.72 9.84 4.47
C MET A 226 0.20 9.91 4.28
N PHE A 227 -0.34 11.10 4.00
CA PHE A 227 -1.75 11.29 3.67
C PHE A 227 -2.17 10.43 2.46
N LEU A 228 -1.40 10.45 1.37
CA LEU A 228 -1.69 9.65 0.18
C LEU A 228 -1.71 8.15 0.48
N ALA A 229 -0.77 7.66 1.30
CA ALA A 229 -0.73 6.26 1.71
C ALA A 229 -1.97 5.87 2.56
N CYS A 230 -2.47 6.78 3.40
CA CYS A 230 -3.63 6.54 4.25
C CYS A 230 -4.98 6.79 3.54
N ARG A 231 -5.01 7.59 2.47
CA ARG A 231 -6.24 8.02 1.78
C ARG A 231 -7.11 6.84 1.35
N GLY A 232 -6.52 5.83 0.71
CA GLY A 232 -7.24 4.62 0.27
C GLY A 232 -7.93 3.90 1.44
N PRO A 233 -7.17 3.46 2.46
CA PRO A 233 -7.74 2.84 3.66
C PRO A 233 -8.82 3.66 4.37
N ILE A 234 -8.66 4.99 4.48
CA ILE A 234 -9.66 5.87 5.11
C ILE A 234 -10.98 5.86 4.32
N ILE A 235 -10.90 6.02 2.99
CA ILE A 235 -12.09 5.99 2.11
C ILE A 235 -12.75 4.62 2.15
N SER A 236 -11.96 3.55 2.02
CA SER A 236 -12.46 2.18 2.10
C SER A 236 -13.15 1.90 3.43
N GLY A 237 -12.58 2.35 4.55
CA GLY A 237 -13.18 2.22 5.88
C GLY A 237 -14.54 2.92 5.98
N ALA A 238 -14.62 4.18 5.53
CA ALA A 238 -15.88 4.93 5.52
C ALA A 238 -16.97 4.26 4.65
N LEU A 239 -16.59 3.77 3.47
CA LEU A 239 -17.50 3.06 2.56
C LEU A 239 -18.01 1.75 3.17
N MET A 240 -17.13 0.96 3.78
CA MET A 240 -17.49 -0.32 4.42
C MET A 240 -18.39 -0.11 5.65
N SER A 241 -18.18 0.97 6.39
CA SER A 241 -18.99 1.33 7.56
C SER A 241 -20.25 2.12 7.22
N GLY A 242 -20.43 2.55 5.97
CA GLY A 242 -21.56 3.39 5.57
C GLY A 242 -21.58 4.76 6.24
N THR A 243 -20.43 5.31 6.59
CA THR A 243 -20.30 6.61 7.29
C THR A 243 -19.76 7.69 6.37
N SER A 244 -20.00 8.96 6.73
CA SER A 244 -19.40 10.10 6.02
C SER A 244 -17.88 10.09 6.16
N CYS A 245 -17.16 10.24 5.06
CA CYS A 245 -15.71 10.37 5.07
C CYS A 245 -15.33 11.85 5.28
N TYR A 246 -14.53 12.16 6.30
CA TYR A 246 -14.09 13.53 6.54
C TYR A 246 -13.27 14.12 5.37
N LEU A 247 -12.71 13.25 4.51
CA LEU A 247 -11.98 13.64 3.31
C LEU A 247 -12.86 14.27 2.22
N ASP A 248 -14.18 14.22 2.35
CA ASP A 248 -15.14 14.87 1.45
C ASP A 248 -15.28 16.39 1.73
N SER A 249 -14.70 16.88 2.83
CA SER A 249 -14.71 18.30 3.14
C SER A 249 -13.83 19.11 2.17
N PRO A 250 -14.18 20.38 1.88
CA PRO A 250 -13.49 21.20 0.89
C PRO A 250 -11.98 21.32 1.10
N GLU A 251 -11.53 21.37 2.36
CA GLU A 251 -10.12 21.52 2.72
C GLU A 251 -9.29 20.28 2.30
N TRP A 252 -9.84 19.08 2.48
CA TRP A 252 -9.17 17.82 2.11
C TRP A 252 -9.28 17.52 0.62
N MET A 253 -10.38 17.93 -0.02
CA MET A 253 -10.51 17.91 -1.47
C MET A 253 -9.52 18.87 -2.14
N ALA A 254 -9.34 20.08 -1.58
CA ALA A 254 -8.34 21.03 -2.02
C ALA A 254 -6.93 20.47 -1.89
N LEU A 255 -6.56 19.84 -0.77
CA LEU A 255 -5.27 19.18 -0.60
C LEU A 255 -5.02 18.10 -1.69
N SER A 256 -6.06 17.33 -2.02
CA SER A 256 -5.99 16.31 -3.08
C SER A 256 -5.81 16.91 -4.48
N ALA A 257 -6.43 18.07 -4.73
CA ALA A 257 -6.38 18.77 -6.02
C ALA A 257 -5.10 19.63 -6.19
N TYR A 258 -4.66 20.30 -5.13
CA TYR A 258 -3.59 21.30 -5.10
C TYR A 258 -2.22 20.69 -5.47
N ASN A 259 -1.86 19.56 -4.84
CA ASN A 259 -0.53 18.96 -5.04
C ASN A 259 -0.40 18.06 -6.29
N SER A 260 -1.50 17.76 -6.97
CA SER A 260 -1.44 17.15 -8.32
C SER A 260 -0.77 18.06 -9.35
N LYS A 261 -0.73 19.38 -9.09
CA LYS A 261 -0.11 20.41 -9.93
C LYS A 261 1.34 20.74 -9.55
N LEU A 262 1.74 20.56 -8.29
CA LEU A 262 3.11 20.81 -7.80
C LEU A 262 4.07 19.64 -8.09
N PHE A 263 3.54 18.42 -8.21
CA PHE A 263 4.32 17.22 -8.54
C PHE A 263 3.87 16.58 -9.87
N PRO A 264 4.00 17.28 -11.01
CA PRO A 264 3.82 16.64 -12.29
C PRO A 264 4.92 15.59 -12.46
N SER A 265 4.53 14.32 -12.43
CA SER A 265 5.33 13.17 -12.89
C SER A 265 6.82 13.16 -12.51
N LYS A 266 7.13 12.62 -11.33
CA LYS A 266 8.28 11.71 -11.04
C LYS A 266 9.60 11.85 -11.83
N ARG A 267 10.19 13.04 -12.01
CA ARG A 267 11.56 13.13 -12.58
C ARG A 267 12.59 13.91 -11.77
N LYS A 268 12.18 14.91 -11.00
CA LYS A 268 13.14 15.84 -10.38
C LYS A 268 13.56 15.51 -8.94
N SER A 269 12.70 14.88 -8.13
CA SER A 269 13.04 14.57 -6.73
C SER A 269 14.14 13.50 -6.61
N PHE A 270 14.17 12.50 -7.49
CA PHE A 270 15.19 11.46 -7.49
C PHE A 270 16.60 11.95 -7.91
N GLN A 271 16.68 13.02 -8.71
CA GLN A 271 17.97 13.65 -9.06
C GLN A 271 18.63 14.32 -7.84
N GLN A 272 17.84 14.85 -6.90
CA GLN A 272 18.36 15.45 -5.67
C GLN A 272 18.99 14.42 -4.72
N TYR A 273 18.65 13.14 -4.87
CA TYR A 273 19.20 12.02 -4.11
C TYR A 273 20.19 11.17 -4.92
N GLY A 274 20.58 11.61 -6.13
CA GLY A 274 21.56 10.90 -6.97
C GLY A 274 21.06 9.58 -7.56
N LEU A 275 19.75 9.35 -7.61
CA LEU A 275 19.14 8.12 -8.11
C LEU A 275 18.45 8.38 -9.47
N ASP A 276 19.22 8.69 -10.53
CA ASP A 276 18.66 8.79 -11.89
C ASP A 276 18.47 7.37 -12.48
N PRO A 277 17.23 6.91 -12.75
CA PRO A 277 16.99 5.60 -13.33
C PRO A 277 17.07 5.69 -14.86
N ARG A 278 18.26 5.97 -15.39
CA ARG A 278 18.54 5.69 -16.81
C ARG A 278 19.44 4.46 -16.90
N PRO A 279 19.05 3.41 -17.65
CA PRO A 279 20.06 2.56 -18.24
C PRO A 279 20.84 3.43 -19.22
N ASN A 280 22.17 3.38 -19.15
CA ASN A 280 23.04 3.98 -20.16
C ASN A 280 22.66 3.42 -21.54
N GLU A 281 21.92 4.17 -22.34
CA GLU A 281 21.60 3.81 -23.73
C GLU A 281 22.79 4.00 -24.69
N ASN A 282 24.01 4.21 -24.19
CA ASN A 282 25.22 4.37 -25.00
C ASN A 282 26.17 3.16 -24.96
N VAL A 283 25.69 1.93 -24.67
CA VAL A 283 26.54 0.71 -24.71
C VAL A 283 26.22 -0.22 -25.90
N PHE A 284 25.38 0.20 -26.85
CA PHE A 284 25.16 -0.57 -28.08
C PHE A 284 25.17 0.30 -29.34
N VAL A 285 26.27 1.03 -29.58
CA VAL A 285 26.77 1.28 -30.95
C VAL A 285 28.28 1.48 -30.88
N SER A 286 29.04 0.41 -31.15
CA SER A 286 30.34 0.36 -31.85
C SER A 286 30.83 -1.09 -31.83
#